data_AF-A0AA38IN88-F1
#
_entry.id   AF-A0AA38IN88-F1
#
_cell.length_a   1.000
_cell.length_b   1.000
_cell.length_c   1.000
_cell.angle_alpha   90.00
_cell.angle_beta   90.00
_cell.angle_gamma   90.00
#
_symmetry.space_group_name_H-M   'P 1'
#
loop_
_entity.id
_entity.type
_entity.pdbx_description
1 polymer ?
#
loop_
_entity_poly.entity_id
_entity_poly.type
_entity_poly.pdbx_seq_one_letter_code
_entity_poly.pdbx_strand_id
1 'polypeptide(L)'
;MSPDGNTVNQIDHILVERRDAQLITRLRSYRGAEANSDHFLVRADLKQEIPKKKEGKKTQRDINVNKLKKAEVQQEYEQKMNERIRSTEQDIPIEERWEELQKNIWKTSKEVLGFVKKDNKNI
;
A
#
# COMPACT_ATOMS: atom_id res chain seq x y z
N MET A 1 45.43 -18.29 16.54
CA MET A 1 46.28 -17.31 17.24
C MET A 1 47.60 -17.29 16.50
N SER A 2 48.10 -16.11 16.16
CA SER A 2 49.37 -15.98 15.43
C SER A 2 50.53 -16.39 16.34
N PRO A 3 51.71 -16.75 15.77
CA PRO A 3 52.86 -17.22 16.55
C PRO A 3 53.36 -16.22 17.61
N ASP A 4 53.03 -14.94 17.44
CA ASP A 4 53.33 -13.84 18.35
C ASP A 4 52.41 -13.76 19.59
N GLY A 5 51.37 -14.60 19.66
CA GLY A 5 50.39 -14.63 20.75
C GLY A 5 49.45 -13.43 20.82
N ASN A 6 49.76 -12.35 20.10
CA ASN A 6 49.07 -11.07 20.17
C ASN A 6 48.03 -10.88 19.07
N THR A 7 48.19 -11.59 17.95
CA THR A 7 47.32 -11.41 16.79
C THR A 7 46.35 -12.58 16.64
N VAL A 8 45.11 -12.25 16.28
CA VAL A 8 44.08 -13.24 15.93
C VAL A 8 43.69 -13.02 14.48
N ASN A 9 43.88 -14.03 13.65
CA ASN A 9 43.45 -13.99 12.26
C ASN A 9 41.92 -13.92 12.19
N GLN A 10 41.40 -12.95 11.44
CA GLN A 10 40.00 -12.88 11.05
C GLN A 10 39.92 -13.35 9.60
N ILE A 11 39.36 -14.55 9.38
CA ILE A 11 39.19 -15.13 8.04
C ILE A 11 37.72 -15.09 7.57
N ASP A 12 36.80 -14.90 8.51
CA ASP A 12 35.36 -14.84 8.25
C ASP A 12 34.86 -13.40 8.12
N HIS A 13 34.17 -13.10 7.02
CA HIS A 13 33.69 -11.75 6.68
C HIS A 13 32.26 -11.79 6.12
N ILE A 14 31.48 -10.75 6.44
CA ILE A 14 30.17 -10.51 5.82
C ILE A 14 30.35 -9.34 4.84
N LEU A 15 30.17 -9.61 3.54
CA LEU A 15 30.24 -8.58 2.50
C LEU A 15 28.86 -7.95 2.29
N VAL A 16 28.81 -6.62 2.26
CA VAL A 16 27.58 -5.85 2.07
C VAL A 16 27.83 -4.75 1.05
N GLU A 17 26.87 -4.48 0.18
CA GLU A 17 26.95 -3.33 -0.73
C GLU A 17 26.97 -2.02 0.06
N ARG A 18 27.74 -1.02 -0.42
CA ARG A 18 27.91 0.25 0.30
C ARG A 18 26.58 0.94 0.65
N ARG A 19 25.56 0.81 -0.21
CA ARG A 19 24.22 1.38 0.02
C ARG A 19 23.46 0.68 1.16
N ASP A 20 23.75 -0.58 1.42
CA ASP A 20 23.06 -1.41 2.42
C ASP A 20 23.82 -1.45 3.75
N ALA A 21 25.07 -0.97 3.78
CA ALA A 21 25.86 -0.83 5.00
C ALA A 21 25.13 0.00 6.08
N GLN A 22 24.31 0.97 5.66
CA GLN A 22 23.47 1.77 6.57
C GLN A 22 22.38 0.96 7.30
N LEU A 23 22.03 -0.24 6.79
CA LEU A 23 21.05 -1.12 7.42
C LEU A 23 21.66 -1.93 8.57
N ILE A 24 22.99 -2.00 8.66
CA ILE A 24 23.68 -2.78 9.70
C ILE A 24 23.61 -2.01 11.02
N THR A 25 23.00 -2.61 12.03
CA THR A 25 22.86 -2.03 13.37
C THR A 25 23.88 -2.58 14.36
N ARG A 26 24.31 -3.83 14.18
CA ARG A 26 25.34 -4.47 15.01
C ARG A 26 26.14 -5.45 14.16
N LEU A 27 27.45 -5.47 14.35
CA LEU A 27 28.37 -6.45 13.75
C LEU A 27 29.29 -6.96 14.86
N ARG A 28 29.30 -8.27 15.12
CA ARG A 28 30.13 -8.86 16.20
C ARG A 28 30.61 -10.26 15.84
N SER A 29 31.79 -10.61 16.35
CA SER A 29 32.31 -11.98 16.38
C SER A 29 32.14 -12.54 17.80
N TYR A 30 31.56 -13.72 17.94
CA TYR A 30 31.25 -14.37 19.21
C TYR A 30 32.25 -15.49 19.49
N ARG A 31 33.10 -15.28 20.50
CA ARG A 31 34.24 -16.18 20.83
C ARG A 31 33.91 -17.31 21.82
N GLY A 32 32.69 -17.35 22.34
CA GLY A 32 32.22 -18.36 23.30
C GLY A 32 30.84 -18.90 22.94
N ALA A 33 30.41 -18.75 21.69
CA ALA A 33 29.24 -19.46 21.20
C ALA A 33 29.68 -20.91 20.95
N GLU A 34 28.98 -21.87 21.56
CA GLU A 34 29.16 -23.30 21.30
C GLU A 34 28.62 -23.64 19.91
N ALA A 35 29.36 -23.23 18.88
CA ALA A 35 29.34 -23.89 17.60
C ALA A 35 30.44 -24.94 17.68
N ASN A 36 30.14 -26.22 17.46
CA ASN A 36 31.16 -27.28 17.40
C ASN A 36 32.04 -27.09 16.14
N SER A 37 32.72 -25.95 16.04
CA SER A 37 33.56 -25.47 14.94
C SER A 37 34.75 -24.73 15.52
N ASP A 38 35.86 -24.79 14.81
CA ASP A 38 37.07 -24.01 15.01
C ASP A 38 36.93 -22.53 14.60
N HIS A 39 35.78 -22.13 14.04
CA HIS A 39 35.47 -20.75 13.65
C HIS A 39 34.66 -20.00 14.71
N PHE A 40 34.88 -18.67 14.79
CA PHE A 40 34.03 -17.78 15.57
C PHE A 40 32.75 -17.47 14.81
N LEU A 41 31.61 -17.49 15.51
CA LEU A 41 30.36 -17.05 14.93
C LEU A 41 30.42 -15.54 14.65
N VAL A 42 30.33 -15.15 13.37
CA VAL A 42 30.18 -13.76 12.95
C VAL A 42 28.70 -13.46 12.72
N ARG A 43 28.19 -12.41 13.36
CA ARG A 43 26.78 -12.00 13.27
C ARG A 43 26.66 -10.54 12.90
N ALA A 44 25.77 -10.26 11.95
CA ALA A 44 25.29 -8.93 11.62
C ALA A 44 23.78 -8.84 11.91
N ASP A 45 23.38 -7.83 12.68
CA ASP A 45 21.96 -7.47 12.86
C ASP A 45 21.60 -6.37 11.86
N LEU A 46 20.63 -6.61 10.99
CA LEU A 46 20.17 -5.64 10.00
C LEU A 46 18.80 -5.08 10.39
N LYS A 47 18.62 -3.78 10.25
CA LYS A 47 17.32 -3.10 10.35
C LYS A 47 16.92 -2.63 8.96
N GLN A 48 16.03 -3.38 8.33
CA GLN A 48 15.44 -3.04 7.04
C GLN A 48 13.93 -2.96 7.16
N GLU A 49 13.35 -1.86 6.69
CA GLU A 49 11.91 -1.78 6.48
C GLU A 49 11.59 -2.41 5.12
N ILE A 50 10.89 -3.54 5.13
CA ILE A 50 10.34 -4.10 3.90
C ILE A 50 9.19 -3.18 3.50
N PRO A 51 9.25 -2.50 2.33
CA PRO A 51 8.13 -1.71 1.88
C PRO A 51 6.94 -2.66 1.76
N LYS A 52 5.83 -2.32 2.44
CA LYS A 52 4.58 -3.05 2.25
C LYS A 52 4.35 -3.13 0.75
N LYS A 53 4.19 -4.35 0.23
CA LYS A 53 3.74 -4.55 -1.15
C LYS A 53 2.54 -3.63 -1.28
N LYS A 54 2.65 -2.61 -2.14
CA LYS A 54 1.47 -1.84 -2.51
C LYS A 54 0.59 -2.86 -3.19
N GLU A 55 -0.30 -3.52 -2.43
CA GLU A 55 -1.51 -4.06 -3.02
C GLU A 55 -2.00 -2.92 -3.87
N GLY A 56 -1.93 -3.09 -5.19
CA GLY A 56 -2.24 -2.00 -6.11
C GLY A 56 -3.57 -1.47 -5.62
N LYS A 57 -3.59 -0.22 -5.13
CA LYS A 57 -4.80 0.40 -4.61
C LYS A 57 -5.86 0.01 -5.60
N LYS A 58 -6.91 -0.72 -5.20
CA LYS A 58 -8.02 -1.04 -6.09
C LYS A 58 -8.42 0.31 -6.65
N THR A 59 -7.97 0.64 -7.86
CA THR A 59 -8.14 1.99 -8.40
C THR A 59 -9.64 2.13 -8.46
N GLN A 60 -10.20 2.95 -7.56
CA GLN A 60 -11.61 3.22 -7.57
C GLN A 60 -11.88 3.74 -8.96
N ARG A 61 -12.71 3.00 -9.71
CA ARG A 61 -12.93 3.34 -11.11
C ARG A 61 -13.63 4.69 -11.13
N ASP A 62 -13.11 5.61 -11.92
CA ASP A 62 -13.68 6.95 -12.04
C ASP A 62 -15.06 6.88 -12.69
N ILE A 63 -16.00 7.66 -12.18
CA ILE A 63 -17.32 7.82 -12.79
C ILE A 63 -17.18 8.60 -14.11
N ASN A 64 -17.90 8.18 -15.14
CA ASN A 64 -17.87 8.85 -16.45
C ASN A 64 -18.78 10.09 -16.47
N VAL A 65 -18.35 11.16 -15.78
CA VAL A 65 -19.08 12.44 -15.66
C VAL A 65 -19.34 13.08 -17.03
N ASN A 66 -18.51 12.80 -18.04
CA ASN A 66 -18.72 13.31 -19.41
C ASN A 66 -20.06 12.89 -20.01
N LYS A 67 -20.68 11.79 -19.56
CA LYS A 67 -22.00 11.38 -20.04
C LYS A 67 -23.10 12.38 -19.69
N LEU A 68 -22.93 13.18 -18.61
CA LEU A 68 -23.89 14.24 -18.24
C LEU A 68 -23.97 15.36 -19.27
N LYS A 69 -23.03 15.45 -20.23
CA LYS A 69 -23.14 16.42 -21.34
C LYS A 69 -24.30 16.11 -22.29
N LYS A 70 -24.83 14.88 -22.25
CA LYS A 70 -26.03 14.50 -23.01
C LYS A 70 -27.27 14.85 -22.19
N ALA A 71 -28.14 15.69 -22.75
CA ALA A 71 -29.34 16.16 -22.06
C ALA A 71 -30.25 15.01 -21.58
N GLU A 72 -30.40 13.95 -22.37
CA GLU A 72 -31.18 12.76 -22.00
C GLU A 72 -30.63 12.08 -20.74
N VAL A 73 -29.30 11.91 -20.66
CA VAL A 73 -28.64 11.27 -19.52
C VAL A 73 -28.69 12.16 -18.29
N GLN A 74 -28.59 13.48 -18.48
CA GLN A 74 -28.75 14.44 -17.39
C GLN A 74 -30.16 14.38 -16.79
N GLN A 75 -31.20 14.35 -17.62
CA GLN A 75 -32.58 14.23 -17.17
C GLN A 75 -32.83 12.91 -16.45
N GLU A 76 -32.32 11.79 -16.98
CA GLU A 76 -32.41 10.48 -16.31
C GLU A 76 -31.72 10.49 -14.93
N TYR A 77 -30.53 11.10 -14.86
CA TYR A 77 -29.80 11.24 -13.59
C TYR A 77 -30.60 12.05 -12.56
N GLU A 78 -31.13 13.20 -12.98
CA GLU A 78 -31.91 14.08 -12.12
C GLU A 78 -33.19 13.40 -11.60
N GLN A 79 -33.92 12.71 -12.48
CA GLN A 79 -35.12 11.96 -12.08
C GLN A 79 -34.80 10.89 -11.04
N LYS A 80 -33.80 10.03 -11.30
CA LYS A 80 -33.41 8.97 -10.35
C LYS A 80 -32.87 9.52 -9.03
N MET A 81 -32.13 10.63 -9.08
CA MET A 81 -31.62 11.26 -7.86
C MET A 81 -32.75 11.83 -7.02
N ASN A 82 -33.70 12.52 -7.65
CA ASN A 82 -34.87 13.09 -6.97
C ASN A 82 -35.77 12.02 -6.35
N GLU A 83 -35.99 10.91 -7.05
CA GLU A 83 -36.73 9.76 -6.50
C GLU A 83 -36.06 9.21 -5.23
N ARG A 84 -34.74 9.05 -5.23
CA ARG A 84 -33.99 8.53 -4.08
C ARG A 84 -33.96 9.46 -2.88
N ILE A 85 -33.79 10.76 -3.14
CA ILE A 85 -33.83 11.78 -2.08
C ILE A 85 -35.23 11.83 -1.44
N ARG A 86 -36.29 11.70 -2.24
CA ARG A 86 -37.67 11.65 -1.71
C ARG A 86 -37.94 10.43 -0.85
N SER A 87 -37.30 9.30 -1.14
CA SER A 87 -37.41 8.08 -0.33
C SER A 87 -36.46 8.04 0.87
N THR A 88 -35.61 9.04 1.05
CA THR A 88 -34.65 9.13 2.15
C THR A 88 -35.36 9.58 3.43
N GLU A 89 -35.07 8.94 4.55
CA GLU A 89 -35.65 9.28 5.85
C GLU A 89 -35.12 10.65 6.31
N GLN A 90 -36.04 11.54 6.68
CA GLN A 90 -35.63 12.85 7.17
C GLN A 90 -35.37 12.81 8.68
N ASP A 91 -35.96 11.95 9.48
CA ASP A 91 -35.81 12.03 10.94
C ASP A 91 -34.55 11.30 11.50
N ILE A 92 -33.41 11.50 10.84
CA ILE A 92 -32.10 10.95 11.25
C ILE A 92 -31.07 12.06 11.54
N PRO A 93 -30.06 11.78 12.38
CA PRO A 93 -28.97 12.71 12.67
C PRO A 93 -28.28 13.26 11.41
N ILE A 94 -27.75 14.46 11.50
CA ILE A 94 -27.15 15.16 10.35
C ILE A 94 -26.01 14.39 9.68
N GLU A 95 -25.19 13.67 10.47
CA GLU A 95 -24.09 12.86 9.95
C GLU A 95 -24.61 11.68 9.12
N GLU A 96 -25.67 11.01 9.62
CA GLU A 96 -26.31 9.90 8.92
C GLU A 96 -27.00 10.36 7.64
N ARG A 97 -27.67 11.52 7.66
CA ARG A 97 -28.24 12.15 6.47
C ARG A 97 -27.17 12.41 5.41
N TRP A 98 -26.01 12.91 5.82
CA TRP A 98 -24.90 13.19 4.92
C TRP A 98 -24.33 11.92 4.31
N GLU A 99 -24.13 10.87 5.11
CA GLU A 99 -23.69 9.57 4.60
C GLU A 99 -24.68 8.99 3.58
N GLU A 100 -25.97 9.07 3.85
CA GLU A 100 -27.01 8.57 2.96
C GLU A 100 -27.04 9.35 1.64
N LEU A 101 -26.91 10.68 1.70
CA LEU A 101 -26.80 11.51 0.51
C LEU A 101 -25.59 11.10 -0.34
N GLN A 102 -24.41 10.92 0.27
CA GLN A 102 -23.23 10.46 -0.45
C GLN A 102 -23.43 9.09 -1.08
N LYS A 103 -24.04 8.14 -0.36
CA LYS A 103 -24.38 6.80 -0.86
C LYS A 103 -25.33 6.89 -2.05
N ASN A 104 -26.34 7.76 -1.99
CA ASN A 104 -27.31 7.99 -3.06
C ASN A 104 -26.68 8.62 -4.30
N ILE A 105 -25.83 9.63 -4.14
CA ILE A 105 -25.06 10.23 -5.26
C ILE A 105 -24.20 9.16 -5.93
N TRP A 106 -23.45 8.38 -5.15
CA TRP A 106 -22.56 7.37 -5.69
C TRP A 106 -23.31 6.26 -6.43
N LYS A 107 -24.41 5.77 -5.86
CA LYS A 107 -25.20 4.70 -6.47
C LYS A 107 -25.89 5.18 -7.74
N THR A 108 -26.46 6.39 -7.77
CA THR A 108 -27.07 6.97 -8.98
C THR A 108 -26.02 7.21 -10.07
N SER A 109 -24.86 7.75 -9.69
CA SER A 109 -23.72 7.93 -10.60
C SER A 109 -23.25 6.63 -11.21
N LYS A 110 -23.14 5.56 -10.41
CA LYS A 110 -22.73 4.25 -10.91
C LYS A 110 -23.75 3.65 -11.88
N GLU A 111 -25.05 3.81 -11.62
CA GLU A 111 -26.11 3.26 -12.45
C GLU A 111 -26.27 4.00 -13.79
N VAL A 112 -26.29 5.33 -13.77
CA VAL A 112 -26.57 6.15 -14.96
C VAL A 112 -25.29 6.43 -15.75
N LEU A 113 -24.22 6.84 -15.05
CA LEU A 113 -22.99 7.28 -15.71
C LEU A 113 -22.02 6.11 -15.90
N GLY A 114 -22.00 5.16 -14.97
CA GLY A 114 -21.05 4.05 -14.98
C GLY A 114 -19.61 4.53 -14.89
N PHE A 115 -18.66 3.64 -15.22
CA PHE A 115 -17.24 3.92 -15.08
C PHE A 115 -16.57 4.31 -16.39
N VAL A 116 -15.51 5.11 -16.30
CA VAL A 116 -14.62 5.39 -17.44
C VAL A 116 -13.99 4.08 -17.90
N LYS A 117 -14.10 3.79 -19.21
CA LYS A 117 -13.41 2.65 -19.82
C LYS A 117 -11.93 3.00 -19.92
N LYS A 118 -11.04 2.12 -19.45
CA LYS A 118 -9.63 2.22 -19.77
C LYS A 118 -9.44 1.70 -21.18
N ASP A 119 -9.02 2.57 -22.10
CA ASP A 119 -8.53 2.12 -23.39
C ASP A 119 -7.24 1.35 -23.14
N ASN A 120 -7.27 0.04 -23.34
CA ASN A 120 -6.06 -0.76 -23.41
C ASN A 120 -5.34 -0.33 -24.69
N LYS A 121 -4.44 0.65 -24.58
CA LYS A 121 -3.40 0.81 -25.60
C LYS A 121 -2.58 -0.46 -25.56
N ASN A 122 -2.74 -1.30 -26.57
CA ASN A 122 -1.82 -2.40 -26.85
C ASN A 122 -0.44 -1.76 -27.00
N ILE A 123 0.45 -2.07 -26.05
CA ILE A 123 1.90 -1.82 -26.16
C ILE A 123 2.49 -3.02 -26.88
#